data_AF-A0A0R1ZIA9-F1
#
_entry.id   AF-A0A0R1ZIA9-F1
#
_cell.length_a   1.000
_cell.length_b   1.000
_cell.length_c   1.000
_cell.angle_alpha   90.00
_cell.angle_beta   90.00
_cell.angle_gamma   90.00
#
_symmetry.space_group_name_H-M   'P 1'
#
loop_
_entity.id
_entity.type
_entity.pdbx_description
1 polymer ?
#
loop_
_entity_poly.entity_id
_entity_poly.type
_entity_poly.pdbx_seq_one_letter_code
_entity_poly.pdbx_strand_id
1 'polypeptide(L)'
;MQNGVCTTDIYKLNQTIVNINNRIKDFRNHKLPVIFIQHNDQALKSGSYNWEIVPQINYFKDKDITIQKIHADAFYKTDLKKKLEQLQINELEITGAQIEYCVDATIRVAHDLGYEITMHRGTTTTFDNEFLPAAKMVDYYYQMWDQRFLTLF
;
A
#
# COMPACT_ATOMS: atom_id res chain seq x y z
N MET A 1 2.92 -3.19 -4.00
CA MET A 1 3.23 -4.64 -4.02
C MET A 1 3.91 -4.98 -5.34
N GLN A 2 5.20 -4.66 -5.48
CA GLN A 2 5.98 -4.88 -6.72
C GLN A 2 6.85 -6.12 -6.56
N ASN A 3 7.19 -6.81 -7.67
CA ASN A 3 7.97 -8.06 -7.63
C ASN A 3 9.28 -7.94 -6.85
N GLY A 4 10.02 -6.84 -7.03
CA GLY A 4 11.29 -6.59 -6.34
C GLY A 4 11.16 -6.25 -4.87
N VAL A 5 9.94 -6.00 -4.37
CA VAL A 5 9.64 -5.82 -2.94
C VAL A 5 9.04 -7.10 -2.35
N CYS A 6 8.27 -7.85 -3.14
CA CYS A 6 7.49 -9.00 -2.69
C CYS A 6 8.21 -10.31 -3.00
N THR A 7 9.42 -10.46 -2.46
CA THR A 7 10.22 -11.68 -2.56
C THR A 7 9.73 -12.77 -1.60
N THR A 8 10.21 -14.00 -1.74
CA THR A 8 9.71 -15.18 -1.00
C THR A 8 9.85 -15.11 0.52
N ASP A 9 10.75 -14.27 1.01
CA ASP A 9 11.09 -14.06 2.41
C ASP A 9 10.26 -12.96 3.09
N ILE A 10 9.43 -12.21 2.35
CA ILE A 10 8.55 -11.21 2.96
C ILE A 10 7.44 -11.89 3.77
N TYR A 11 7.16 -11.36 4.96
CA TYR A 11 6.31 -12.00 5.94
C TYR A 11 4.87 -12.24 5.44
N LYS A 12 4.40 -13.49 5.48
CA LYS A 12 3.03 -13.87 5.11
C LYS A 12 2.56 -13.30 3.74
N LEU A 13 3.44 -13.25 2.74
CA LEU A 13 3.14 -12.68 1.43
C LEU A 13 1.84 -13.21 0.83
N ASN A 14 1.71 -14.54 0.74
CA ASN A 14 0.56 -15.17 0.09
C ASN A 14 -0.76 -14.79 0.77
N GLN A 15 -0.81 -14.80 2.10
CA GLN A 15 -2.00 -14.39 2.85
C GLN A 15 -2.30 -12.91 2.64
N THR A 16 -1.27 -12.07 2.61
CA THR A 16 -1.40 -10.63 2.38
C THR A 16 -1.98 -10.35 0.99
N ILE A 17 -1.48 -11.04 -0.04
CA ILE A 17 -2.00 -10.94 -1.41
C ILE A 17 -3.47 -11.37 -1.48
N VAL A 18 -3.83 -12.49 -0.84
CA VAL A 18 -5.23 -12.97 -0.79
C VAL A 18 -6.13 -11.91 -0.17
N ASN A 19 -5.73 -11.34 0.97
CA ASN A 19 -6.50 -10.31 1.65
C ASN A 19 -6.65 -9.05 0.79
N ILE A 20 -5.56 -8.55 0.20
CA ILE A 20 -5.61 -7.40 -0.71
C ILE A 20 -6.53 -7.66 -1.90
N ASN A 21 -6.48 -8.86 -2.51
CA ASN A 21 -7.37 -9.21 -3.61
C ASN A 21 -8.84 -9.24 -3.21
N ASN A 22 -9.16 -9.67 -1.99
CA ASN A 22 -10.52 -9.59 -1.47
C ASN A 22 -10.97 -8.13 -1.37
N ARG A 23 -10.12 -7.24 -0.85
CA ARG A 23 -10.43 -5.80 -0.79
C ARG A 23 -10.60 -5.17 -2.18
N ILE A 24 -9.71 -5.48 -3.12
CA ILE A 24 -9.85 -5.04 -4.53
C ILE A 24 -11.19 -5.50 -5.11
N LYS A 25 -11.57 -6.77 -4.88
CA LYS A 25 -12.85 -7.32 -5.34
C LYS A 25 -14.03 -6.56 -4.71
N ASP A 26 -13.98 -6.31 -3.41
CA ASP A 26 -15.03 -5.59 -2.69
C ASP A 26 -15.18 -4.16 -3.23
N PHE A 27 -14.09 -3.43 -3.41
CA PHE A 27 -14.10 -2.08 -3.99
C PHE A 27 -14.73 -2.09 -5.39
N ARG A 28 -14.31 -3.01 -6.26
CA ARG A 28 -14.85 -3.13 -7.62
C ARG A 28 -16.33 -3.49 -7.64
N ASN A 29 -16.80 -4.37 -6.76
CA ASN A 29 -18.22 -4.72 -6.65
C ASN A 29 -19.09 -3.52 -6.26
N HIS A 30 -18.54 -2.61 -5.45
CA HIS A 30 -19.20 -1.36 -5.06
C HIS A 30 -18.89 -0.19 -6.00
N LYS A 31 -18.20 -0.44 -7.12
CA LYS A 31 -17.77 0.58 -8.10
C LYS A 31 -16.92 1.69 -7.47
N LEU A 32 -16.17 1.37 -6.43
CA LEU A 32 -15.22 2.26 -5.78
C LEU A 32 -13.85 2.21 -6.50
N PRO A 33 -13.12 3.33 -6.53
CA PRO A 33 -11.84 3.40 -7.22
C PRO A 33 -10.75 2.61 -6.47
N VAL A 34 -9.89 1.93 -7.23
CA VAL A 34 -8.67 1.28 -6.73
C VAL A 34 -7.47 1.97 -7.37
N ILE A 35 -6.53 2.45 -6.54
CA ILE A 35 -5.34 3.16 -6.98
C ILE A 35 -4.10 2.34 -6.62
N PHE A 36 -3.30 2.00 -7.63
CA PHE A 36 -2.05 1.27 -7.47
C PHE A 36 -0.90 2.26 -7.38
N ILE A 37 -0.10 2.13 -6.32
CA ILE A 37 1.12 2.92 -6.13
C ILE A 37 2.34 2.08 -6.48
N GLN A 38 3.20 2.58 -7.38
CA GLN A 38 4.46 1.94 -7.77
C GLN A 38 5.65 2.85 -7.46
N HIS A 39 6.61 2.34 -6.69
CA HIS A 39 7.87 3.02 -6.43
C HIS A 39 8.85 2.82 -7.59
N ASN A 40 9.67 3.83 -7.84
CA ASN A 40 10.72 3.84 -8.84
C ASN A 40 12.04 4.25 -8.21
N ASP A 41 13.07 3.44 -8.43
CA ASP A 41 14.45 3.74 -8.08
C ASP A 41 15.41 2.96 -8.99
N GLN A 42 16.68 2.83 -8.58
CA GLN A 42 17.68 2.10 -9.35
C GLN A 42 17.41 0.57 -9.41
N ALA A 43 16.77 -0.01 -8.40
CA ALA A 43 16.42 -1.43 -8.32
C ALA A 43 15.04 -1.72 -8.93
N LEU A 44 14.11 -0.77 -8.85
CA LEU A 44 12.75 -0.82 -9.36
C LEU A 44 12.59 0.15 -10.53
N LYS A 45 13.29 -0.15 -11.63
CA LYS A 45 13.20 0.66 -12.86
C LYS A 45 11.86 0.46 -13.56
N SER A 46 11.19 1.54 -13.93
CA SER A 46 9.91 1.49 -14.64
C SER A 46 9.94 0.56 -15.86
N GLY A 47 8.95 -0.31 -15.99
CA GLY A 47 8.85 -1.32 -17.05
C GLY A 47 9.74 -2.58 -16.85
N SER A 48 10.56 -2.65 -15.81
CA SER A 48 11.31 -3.87 -15.47
C SER A 48 10.45 -4.89 -14.73
N TYR A 49 10.84 -6.17 -14.76
CA TYR A 49 10.14 -7.23 -14.04
C TYR A 49 10.00 -6.92 -12.54
N ASN A 50 11.07 -6.48 -11.88
CA ASN A 50 11.06 -6.14 -10.45
C ASN A 50 10.09 -5.01 -10.13
N TRP A 51 9.90 -4.07 -11.06
CA TRP A 51 9.03 -2.92 -10.87
C TRP A 51 7.54 -3.25 -11.08
N GLU A 52 7.22 -4.23 -11.90
CA GLU A 52 5.82 -4.62 -12.14
C GLU A 52 5.14 -5.08 -10.84
N ILE A 53 3.82 -4.89 -10.78
CA ILE A 53 2.99 -5.41 -9.69
C ILE A 53 3.08 -6.95 -9.70
N VAL A 54 3.07 -7.57 -8.51
CA VAL A 54 3.10 -9.03 -8.41
C VAL A 54 1.92 -9.65 -9.19
N PRO A 55 2.15 -10.65 -10.06
CA PRO A 55 1.10 -11.19 -10.95
C PRO A 55 -0.12 -11.75 -10.22
N GLN A 56 0.03 -12.13 -8.95
CA GLN A 56 -1.05 -12.67 -8.12
C GLN A 56 -2.01 -11.59 -7.61
N ILE A 57 -1.65 -10.30 -7.66
CA ILE A 57 -2.58 -9.21 -7.35
C ILE A 57 -3.46 -8.95 -8.57
N ASN A 58 -4.77 -8.77 -8.35
CA ASN A 58 -5.79 -8.55 -9.38
C ASN A 58 -5.69 -7.14 -10.01
N TYR A 59 -4.55 -6.84 -10.62
CA TYR A 59 -4.22 -5.58 -11.28
C TYR A 59 -4.42 -5.68 -12.79
N PHE A 60 -5.11 -4.70 -13.38
CA PHE A 60 -5.37 -4.57 -14.80
C PHE A 60 -4.72 -3.27 -15.31
N LYS A 61 -3.51 -3.38 -15.85
CA LYS A 61 -2.66 -2.26 -16.30
C LYS A 61 -3.38 -1.21 -17.16
N ASP A 62 -4.29 -1.65 -18.02
CA ASP A 62 -5.00 -0.75 -18.95
C ASP A 62 -6.30 -0.14 -18.37
N LYS A 63 -6.69 -0.52 -17.14
CA LYS A 63 -7.96 -0.12 -16.52
C LYS A 63 -7.80 0.54 -15.16
N ASP A 64 -6.82 0.11 -14.37
CA ASP A 64 -6.63 0.59 -13.02
C ASP A 64 -5.81 1.89 -12.99
N ILE A 65 -6.14 2.75 -12.04
CA ILE A 65 -5.40 4.00 -11.82
C ILE A 65 -4.05 3.64 -11.21
N THR A 66 -2.97 4.14 -11.82
CA THR A 66 -1.61 3.92 -11.33
C THR A 66 -0.91 5.25 -11.07
N ILE A 67 -0.33 5.40 -9.89
CA ILE A 67 0.51 6.54 -9.52
C ILE A 67 1.92 6.04 -9.24
N GLN A 68 2.88 6.70 -9.88
CA GLN A 68 4.30 6.41 -9.69
C GLN A 68 4.91 7.38 -8.69
N LYS A 69 5.77 6.86 -7.82
CA LYS A 69 6.50 7.65 -6.80
C LYS A 69 7.98 7.30 -6.79
N ILE A 70 8.79 8.20 -6.24
CA ILE A 70 10.24 8.02 -6.03
C ILE A 70 10.65 8.17 -4.56
N HIS A 71 9.70 8.42 -3.65
CA HIS A 71 9.91 8.49 -2.20
C HIS A 71 8.98 7.52 -1.46
N ALA A 72 9.19 7.36 -0.15
CA ALA A 72 8.34 6.54 0.71
C ALA A 72 6.89 7.06 0.70
N ASP A 73 6.72 8.36 0.97
CA ASP A 73 5.46 9.08 0.87
C ASP A 73 4.89 9.04 -0.56
N ALA A 74 3.67 8.53 -0.70
CA ALA A 74 2.97 8.46 -1.98
C ALA A 74 2.44 9.81 -2.50
N PHE A 75 2.35 10.83 -1.66
CA PHE A 75 1.90 12.18 -2.04
C PHE A 75 3.05 13.07 -2.52
N TYR A 76 4.28 12.81 -2.08
CA TYR A 76 5.42 13.66 -2.38
C TYR A 76 5.77 13.67 -3.88
N LYS A 77 5.54 14.82 -4.52
CA LYS A 77 5.80 15.06 -5.94
C LYS A 77 5.13 14.03 -6.87
N THR A 78 3.90 13.62 -6.53
CA THR A 78 3.07 12.75 -7.37
C THR A 78 1.72 13.41 -7.68
N ASP A 79 0.97 12.82 -8.60
CA ASP A 79 -0.40 13.23 -8.89
C ASP A 79 -1.44 12.63 -7.92
N LEU A 80 -1.04 11.94 -6.84
CA LEU A 80 -1.98 11.25 -5.94
C LEU A 80 -3.03 12.20 -5.36
N LYS A 81 -2.60 13.31 -4.74
CA LYS A 81 -3.51 14.28 -4.12
C LYS A 81 -4.53 14.82 -5.13
N LYS A 82 -4.02 15.27 -6.28
CA LYS A 82 -4.85 15.77 -7.39
C LYS A 82 -5.84 14.73 -7.89
N LYS A 83 -5.42 13.46 -7.97
CA LYS A 83 -6.30 12.35 -8.39
C LYS A 83 -7.40 12.10 -7.38
N LEU A 84 -7.09 12.08 -6.08
CA LEU A 84 -8.06 11.92 -5.01
C LEU A 84 -9.09 13.06 -5.00
N GLU A 85 -8.64 14.31 -5.17
CA GLU A 85 -9.52 15.49 -5.29
C GLU A 85 -10.45 15.41 -6.50
N GLN A 86 -9.94 15.00 -7.66
CA GLN A 86 -10.75 14.81 -8.88
C GLN A 86 -11.84 13.75 -8.69
N LEU A 87 -11.57 12.73 -7.88
CA LEU A 87 -12.50 11.66 -7.57
C LEU A 87 -13.39 11.98 -6.36
N GLN A 88 -13.25 13.17 -5.76
CA GLN A 88 -13.97 13.60 -4.56
C GLN A 88 -13.82 12.62 -3.38
N ILE A 89 -12.63 12.04 -3.23
CA ILE A 89 -12.31 11.08 -2.18
C ILE A 89 -11.85 11.82 -0.92
N ASN A 90 -12.41 11.45 0.23
CA ASN A 90 -12.01 11.88 1.57
C ASN A 90 -11.66 10.70 2.50
N GLU A 91 -11.99 9.47 2.11
CA GLU A 91 -11.71 8.24 2.85
C GLU A 91 -10.76 7.33 2.07
N LEU A 92 -9.75 6.77 2.73
CA LEU A 92 -8.73 5.90 2.13
C LEU A 92 -8.62 4.58 2.90
N GLU A 93 -8.75 3.45 2.20
CA GLU A 93 -8.28 2.16 2.72
C GLU A 93 -6.85 1.91 2.23
N ILE A 94 -5.88 1.79 3.14
CA ILE A 94 -4.47 1.64 2.80
C ILE A 94 -4.00 0.20 3.02
N THR A 95 -3.35 -0.36 2.00
CA THR A 95 -2.76 -1.71 2.01
C THR A 95 -1.39 -1.71 1.34
N GLY A 96 -0.56 -2.73 1.59
CA GLY A 96 0.69 -2.95 0.84
C GLY A 96 1.95 -3.14 1.68
N ALA A 97 3.10 -2.80 1.11
CA ALA A 97 4.42 -3.01 1.71
C ALA A 97 5.39 -1.89 1.28
N GLN A 98 6.43 -1.58 2.05
CA GLN A 98 6.75 -2.12 3.38
C GLN A 98 6.14 -1.26 4.51
N ILE A 99 5.88 -1.90 5.65
CA ILE A 99 5.08 -1.31 6.73
C ILE A 99 5.74 -0.06 7.35
N GLU A 100 7.02 -0.15 7.66
CA GLU A 100 7.82 0.88 8.34
C GLU A 100 8.32 1.99 7.42
N TYR A 101 8.19 1.79 6.10
CA TYR A 101 8.65 2.73 5.08
C TYR A 101 7.47 3.40 4.37
N CYS A 102 7.09 2.87 3.21
CA CYS A 102 6.14 3.50 2.32
C CYS A 102 4.74 3.57 2.91
N VAL A 103 4.33 2.53 3.64
CA VAL A 103 3.00 2.46 4.24
C VAL A 103 2.89 3.47 5.38
N ASP A 104 3.81 3.46 6.36
CA ASP A 104 3.82 4.44 7.47
C ASP A 104 3.87 5.89 6.98
N ALA A 105 4.81 6.21 6.08
CA ALA A 105 4.96 7.57 5.56
C ALA A 105 3.67 8.05 4.88
N THR A 106 3.04 7.20 4.08
CA THR A 106 1.81 7.56 3.36
C THR A 106 0.62 7.70 4.31
N ILE A 107 0.49 6.85 5.32
CA ILE A 107 -0.58 6.94 6.34
C ILE A 107 -0.49 8.26 7.08
N ARG A 108 0.70 8.62 7.57
CA ARG A 108 0.89 9.87 8.33
C ARG A 108 0.59 11.10 7.47
N VAL A 109 1.09 11.13 6.24
CA VAL A 109 0.83 12.26 5.32
C VAL A 109 -0.63 12.33 4.93
N ALA A 110 -1.29 11.20 4.66
CA ALA A 110 -2.74 11.18 4.40
C ALA A 110 -3.53 11.74 5.60
N HIS A 111 -3.16 11.36 6.82
CA HIS A 111 -3.78 11.84 8.04
C HIS A 111 -3.58 13.37 8.19
N ASP A 112 -2.35 13.86 7.99
CA ASP A 112 -2.04 15.30 8.06
C ASP A 112 -2.79 16.12 6.98
N LEU A 113 -3.11 15.49 5.85
CA LEU A 113 -3.92 16.09 4.78
C LEU A 113 -5.44 16.03 5.06
N GLY A 114 -5.86 15.40 6.17
CA GLY A 114 -7.26 15.33 6.60
C GLY A 114 -8.08 14.21 5.96
N TYR A 115 -7.43 13.18 5.39
CA TYR A 115 -8.16 11.97 4.96
C TYR A 115 -8.51 11.10 6.15
N GLU A 116 -9.72 10.55 6.15
CA GLU A 116 -10.11 9.46 7.05
C GLU A 116 -9.49 8.16 6.52
N ILE A 117 -8.76 7.43 7.37
CA ILE A 117 -8.00 6.27 6.93
C ILE A 117 -8.51 5.02 7.62
N THR A 118 -8.63 3.95 6.84
CA THR A 118 -8.96 2.61 7.32
C THR A 118 -7.92 1.60 6.85
N MET A 119 -7.82 0.49 7.58
CA MET A 119 -6.97 -0.65 7.20
C MET A 119 -7.57 -1.95 7.73
N HIS A 120 -7.45 -3.03 6.96
CA HIS A 120 -7.74 -4.38 7.43
C HIS A 120 -6.44 -5.09 7.83
N ARG A 121 -6.46 -5.78 8.97
CA ARG A 121 -5.32 -6.59 9.42
C ARG A 121 -4.93 -7.63 8.37
N GLY A 122 -3.61 -7.82 8.21
CA GLY A 122 -3.06 -8.75 7.23
C GLY A 122 -3.18 -8.28 5.78
N THR A 123 -3.41 -6.99 5.54
CA THR A 123 -3.27 -6.36 4.21
C THR A 123 -1.96 -5.58 4.06
N THR A 124 -1.11 -5.61 5.09
CA THR A 124 0.24 -5.03 5.06
C THR A 124 1.29 -6.03 5.47
N THR A 125 2.51 -5.84 4.97
CA THR A 125 3.64 -6.74 5.25
C THR A 125 4.99 -6.03 5.18
N THR A 126 6.02 -6.68 5.71
CA THR A 126 7.42 -6.26 5.68
C THR A 126 8.37 -7.47 5.89
N PHE A 127 9.67 -7.20 6.00
CA PHE A 127 10.71 -8.18 6.27
C PHE A 127 11.12 -8.17 7.74
N ASP A 128 11.76 -9.26 8.17
CA ASP A 128 12.54 -9.23 9.39
C ASP A 128 13.67 -8.21 9.21
N ASN A 129 14.04 -7.52 10.28
CA ASN A 129 15.26 -6.72 10.31
C ASN A 129 16.12 -7.11 11.51
N GLU A 130 17.29 -6.48 11.65
CA GLU A 130 18.24 -6.76 12.73
C GLU A 130 17.65 -6.60 14.13
N PHE A 131 16.63 -5.76 14.29
CA PHE A 131 16.08 -5.38 15.59
C PHE A 131 14.77 -6.10 15.93
N LEU A 132 13.91 -6.34 14.94
CA LEU A 132 12.57 -6.87 15.12
C LEU A 132 12.19 -7.86 14.02
N PRO A 133 11.62 -9.02 14.40
CA PRO A 133 10.90 -9.87 13.46
C PRO A 133 9.72 -9.12 12.83
N ALA A 134 9.44 -9.36 11.56
CA ALA A 134 8.37 -8.76 10.78
C ALA A 134 7.01 -8.88 11.48
N ALA A 135 6.73 -10.04 12.09
CA ALA A 135 5.49 -10.25 12.86
C ALA A 135 5.33 -9.24 13.99
N LYS A 136 6.41 -8.98 14.74
CA LYS A 136 6.42 -8.00 15.83
C LYS A 136 6.36 -6.58 15.32
N MET A 137 7.02 -6.29 14.20
CA MET A 137 6.95 -4.99 13.55
C MET A 137 5.52 -4.70 13.06
N VAL A 138 4.85 -5.69 12.47
CA VAL A 138 3.44 -5.57 12.06
C VAL A 138 2.54 -5.25 13.23
N ASP A 139 2.64 -5.99 14.33
CA ASP A 139 1.85 -5.73 15.53
C ASP A 139 2.14 -4.34 16.13
N TYR A 140 3.41 -3.93 16.15
CA TYR A 140 3.83 -2.62 16.66
C TYR A 140 3.21 -1.47 15.85
N TYR A 141 3.30 -1.50 14.52
CA TYR A 141 2.73 -0.45 13.67
C TYR A 141 1.20 -0.44 13.72
N TYR A 142 0.56 -1.60 13.77
CA TYR A 142 -0.89 -1.68 13.99
C TYR A 142 -1.31 -1.01 15.31
N GLN A 143 -0.60 -1.28 16.41
CA GLN A 143 -0.89 -0.64 17.69
C GLN A 143 -0.65 0.89 17.66
N MET A 144 0.39 1.34 16.94
CA MET A 144 0.71 2.76 16.83
C MET A 144 -0.31 3.53 15.98
N TRP A 145 -0.84 2.89 14.94
CA TRP A 145 -1.77 3.51 13.99
C TRP A 145 -3.22 3.50 14.45
N ASP A 146 -3.67 2.41 15.06
CA ASP A 146 -5.08 2.22 15.43
C ASP A 146 -5.54 3.30 16.41
N GLN A 147 -6.70 3.90 16.12
CA GLN A 147 -7.34 4.99 16.87
C GLN A 147 -6.49 6.27 16.96
N ARG A 148 -5.43 6.38 16.16
CA ARG A 148 -4.56 7.58 16.12
C ARG A 148 -4.40 8.15 14.72
N PHE A 149 -4.06 7.30 13.76
CA PHE A 149 -3.86 7.68 12.36
C PHE A 149 -4.90 7.05 11.43
N LEU A 150 -5.44 5.89 11.81
CA LEU A 150 -6.46 5.16 11.06
C LEU A 150 -7.35 4.32 11.99
N THR A 151 -8.48 3.85 11.46
CA THR A 151 -9.29 2.80 12.09
C THR A 151 -8.88 1.43 11.56
N LEU A 152 -8.50 0.51 12.45
CA LEU A 152 -8.05 -0.83 12.09
C LEU A 152 -9.17 -1.86 12.28
N PHE A 153 -9.37 -2.73 11.28
CA PHE A 153 -10.36 -3.81 11.28
C PHE A 153 -9.71 -5.20 11.28
#